data_AF-A0A3D6E984-F1
#
_entry.id   AF-A0A3D6E984-F1
#
_cell.length_a   1.000
_cell.length_b   1.000
_cell.length_c   1.000
_cell.angle_alpha   90.00
_cell.angle_beta   90.00
_cell.angle_gamma   90.00
#
_symmetry.space_group_name_H-M   'P 1'
#
loop_
_entity.id
_entity.type
_entity.pdbx_description
1 polymer ?
#
loop_
_entity_poly.entity_id
_entity_poly.type
_entity_poly.pdbx_seq_one_letter_code
_entity_poly.pdbx_strand_id
1 'polypeptide(L)'
;LKMGLIRSGRCKLSAMSADEELTAYLWPVVREIIKTCIDNSQNLIVEGCYIPFGWEDDFTEAYVRQINYICLILGEEYIKNHFCDILRFENVIEKRLTADFSVEDLCLRNKYNLEQCRSRGYRYILIDKRYAINTEDIV
;
A
#
# COMPACT_ATOMS: atom_id res chain seq x y z
N LEU A 1 8.04 6.72 -7.49
CA LEU A 1 7.58 8.13 -7.45
C LEU A 1 8.19 8.95 -6.31
N LYS A 2 7.94 8.62 -5.02
CA LYS A 2 8.40 9.37 -3.83
C LYS A 2 9.85 9.86 -3.92
N MET A 3 10.80 8.94 -4.09
CA MET A 3 12.23 9.28 -4.14
C MET A 3 12.61 10.17 -5.34
N GLY A 4 11.89 10.05 -6.46
CA GLY A 4 12.09 10.91 -7.63
C GLY A 4 11.72 12.37 -7.32
N LEU A 5 10.57 12.60 -6.69
CA LEU A 5 10.09 13.93 -6.32
C LEU A 5 10.98 14.60 -5.26
N ILE A 6 11.47 13.83 -4.29
CA ILE A 6 12.42 14.31 -3.26
C ILE A 6 13.74 14.70 -3.92
N ARG A 7 14.33 13.81 -4.73
CA ARG A 7 15.64 14.05 -5.38
C ARG A 7 15.59 15.15 -6.44
N SER A 8 14.43 15.40 -7.05
CA SER A 8 14.26 16.50 -8.01
C SER A 8 14.01 17.86 -7.33
N GLY A 9 13.96 17.92 -5.99
CA GLY A 9 13.63 19.14 -5.24
C GLY A 9 12.18 19.62 -5.43
N ARG A 10 11.29 18.74 -5.93
CA ARG A 10 9.87 19.08 -6.15
C ARG A 10 9.03 18.80 -4.91
N CYS A 11 9.45 17.84 -4.09
CA CYS A 11 8.88 17.55 -2.79
C CYS A 11 9.73 18.18 -1.68
N LYS A 12 9.09 18.89 -0.75
CA LYS A 12 9.73 19.47 0.44
C LYS A 12 9.85 18.46 1.58
N LEU A 13 9.10 17.35 1.52
CA LEU A 13 9.14 16.29 2.52
C LEU A 13 10.40 15.44 2.38
N SER A 14 10.82 14.86 3.48
CA SER A 14 11.93 13.91 3.49
C SER A 14 11.41 12.48 3.33
N ALA A 15 12.31 11.52 3.11
CA ALA A 15 11.93 10.11 3.10
C ALA A 15 11.44 9.60 4.47
N MET A 16 11.71 10.37 5.54
CA MET A 16 11.38 10.08 6.94
C MET A 16 10.18 10.90 7.45
N SER A 17 9.52 11.66 6.59
CA SER A 17 8.27 12.35 6.94
C SER A 17 7.18 11.33 7.29
N ALA A 18 6.22 11.75 8.12
CA ALA A 18 5.10 10.91 8.54
C ALA A 18 4.29 10.38 7.36
N ASP A 19 3.68 9.20 7.51
CA ASP A 19 2.92 8.53 6.45
C ASP A 19 1.72 9.41 6.00
N GLU A 20 1.10 10.15 6.91
CA GLU A 20 -0.02 11.05 6.61
C GLU A 20 0.43 12.24 5.75
N GLU A 21 1.59 12.84 6.06
CA GLU A 21 2.15 13.94 5.27
C GLU A 21 2.53 13.47 3.86
N LEU A 22 3.17 12.30 3.78
CA LEU A 22 3.53 11.69 2.51
C LEU A 22 2.29 11.34 1.68
N THR A 23 1.24 10.81 2.31
CA THR A 23 -0.03 10.52 1.64
C THR A 23 -0.67 11.79 1.11
N ALA A 24 -0.83 12.82 1.94
CA ALA A 24 -1.44 14.09 1.55
C ALA A 24 -0.70 14.77 0.38
N TYR A 25 0.63 14.64 0.34
CA TYR A 25 1.45 15.21 -0.72
C TYR A 25 1.46 14.36 -2.01
N LEU A 26 1.61 13.04 -1.89
CA LEU A 26 1.83 12.15 -3.03
C LEU A 26 0.53 11.72 -3.71
N TRP A 27 -0.54 11.49 -2.94
CA TRP A 27 -1.81 11.00 -3.48
C TRP A 27 -2.40 11.90 -4.58
N PRO A 28 -2.40 13.24 -4.47
CA PRO A 28 -2.86 14.11 -5.55
C PRO A 28 -2.09 13.93 -6.86
N VAL A 29 -0.81 13.56 -6.80
CA VAL A 29 0.00 13.29 -8.00
C VAL A 29 -0.32 11.90 -8.55
N VAL A 30 -0.39 10.90 -7.67
CA VAL A 30 -0.64 9.50 -8.03
C VAL A 30 -2.02 9.33 -8.67
N ARG A 31 -3.06 9.93 -8.10
CA ARG A 31 -4.42 9.83 -8.64
C ARG A 31 -4.54 10.40 -10.06
N GLU A 32 -3.80 11.47 -10.37
CA GLU A 32 -3.79 12.05 -11.72
C GLU A 32 -2.98 11.20 -12.71
N ILE A 33 -1.92 10.53 -12.24
CA ILE A 33 -1.21 9.50 -13.04
C ILE A 33 -2.17 8.35 -13.37
N ILE A 34 -2.96 7.87 -12.39
CA ILE A 34 -3.96 6.82 -12.59
C ILE A 34 -4.98 7.24 -13.65
N LYS A 35 -5.57 8.45 -13.52
CA LYS A 35 -6.52 8.99 -14.52
C LYS A 35 -5.90 9.04 -15.92
N THR A 36 -4.68 9.57 -16.02
CA THR A 36 -3.95 9.66 -17.29
C THR A 36 -3.73 8.29 -17.93
N CYS A 37 -3.38 7.26 -17.14
CA CYS A 37 -3.22 5.91 -17.65
C CYS A 37 -4.55 5.33 -18.13
N ILE A 38 -5.64 5.54 -17.38
CA ILE A 38 -6.98 5.11 -17.79
C ILE A 38 -7.40 5.79 -19.10
N ASP A 39 -7.25 7.11 -19.21
CA ASP A 39 -7.59 7.88 -20.41
C ASP A 39 -6.81 7.41 -21.64
N ASN A 40 -5.57 6.99 -21.44
CA ASN A 40 -4.71 6.48 -22.50
C ASN A 40 -4.83 4.96 -22.72
N SER A 41 -5.76 4.27 -22.04
CA SER A 41 -5.91 2.81 -22.11
C SER A 41 -4.61 2.05 -21.78
N GLN A 42 -3.87 2.54 -20.80
CA GLN A 42 -2.61 1.96 -20.33
C GLN A 42 -2.79 1.23 -19.01
N ASN A 43 -2.23 0.02 -18.92
CA ASN A 43 -2.20 -0.72 -17.67
C ASN A 43 -1.15 -0.12 -16.72
N LEU A 44 -1.54 0.05 -15.45
CA LEU A 44 -0.66 0.54 -14.39
C LEU A 44 -0.95 -0.24 -13.10
N ILE A 45 0.12 -0.70 -12.44
CA ILE A 45 0.05 -1.18 -11.05
C ILE A 45 0.60 -0.07 -10.15
N VAL A 46 -0.17 0.29 -9.13
CA VAL A 46 0.24 1.26 -8.12
C VAL A 46 0.36 0.55 -6.79
N GLU A 47 1.56 0.53 -6.23
CA GLU A 47 1.84 0.09 -4.87
C GLU A 47 2.47 1.24 -4.07
N GLY A 48 2.21 1.27 -2.76
CA GLY A 48 2.85 2.22 -1.85
C GLY A 48 1.98 2.63 -0.68
N CYS A 49 2.62 3.18 0.35
CA CYS A 49 1.95 3.62 1.59
C CYS A 49 1.12 4.90 1.45
N TYR A 50 1.07 5.52 0.27
CA TYR A 50 0.39 6.80 0.00
C TYR A 50 -0.98 6.63 -0.66
N ILE A 51 -1.53 5.42 -0.71
CA ILE A 51 -2.90 5.18 -1.16
C ILE A 51 -3.82 5.29 0.06
N PRO A 52 -4.68 6.32 0.16
CA PRO A 52 -5.56 6.49 1.31
C PRO A 52 -6.72 5.49 1.27
N PHE A 53 -7.24 5.13 2.45
CA PHE A 53 -8.58 4.53 2.51
C PHE A 53 -9.62 5.60 2.17
N GLY A 54 -10.62 5.25 1.36
CA GLY A 54 -11.56 6.20 0.74
C GLY A 54 -11.04 6.79 -0.58
N TRP A 55 -10.05 6.16 -1.22
CA TRP A 55 -9.45 6.66 -2.47
C TRP A 55 -10.47 6.87 -3.58
N GLU A 56 -11.56 6.10 -3.59
CA GLU A 56 -12.62 6.14 -4.60
C GLU A 56 -13.34 7.49 -4.64
N ASP A 57 -13.39 8.23 -3.53
CA ASP A 57 -14.05 9.53 -3.44
C ASP A 57 -13.36 10.59 -4.32
N ASP A 58 -12.11 10.36 -4.72
CA ASP A 58 -11.33 11.24 -5.61
C ASP A 58 -11.50 10.92 -7.12
N PHE A 59 -12.37 9.96 -7.44
CA PHE A 59 -12.65 9.50 -8.79
C PHE A 59 -14.14 9.52 -9.10
N THR A 60 -14.48 9.74 -10.37
CA THR A 60 -15.85 9.48 -10.84
C THR A 60 -16.11 7.99 -10.93
N GLU A 61 -17.37 7.57 -10.87
CA GLU A 61 -17.76 6.16 -11.01
C GLU A 61 -17.18 5.48 -12.27
N ALA A 62 -17.05 6.22 -13.38
CA ALA A 62 -16.46 5.72 -14.63
C ALA A 62 -14.98 5.33 -14.50
N TYR A 63 -14.22 6.05 -13.67
CA TYR A 63 -12.83 5.70 -13.35
C TYR A 63 -12.76 4.54 -12.36
N VAL A 64 -13.60 4.57 -11.31
CA VAL A 64 -13.62 3.52 -10.28
C VAL A 64 -13.85 2.14 -10.90
N ARG A 65 -14.76 2.02 -11.88
CA ARG A 65 -15.01 0.75 -12.60
C ARG A 65 -13.82 0.19 -13.37
N GLN A 66 -12.77 0.99 -13.59
CA GLN A 66 -11.55 0.56 -14.30
C GLN A 66 -10.38 0.28 -13.33
N ILE A 67 -10.58 0.45 -12.03
CA ILE A 67 -9.55 0.27 -11.02
C ILE A 67 -9.85 -0.98 -10.20
N ASN A 68 -8.93 -1.94 -10.23
CA ASN A 68 -8.93 -3.06 -9.30
C ASN A 68 -8.11 -2.70 -8.07
N TYR A 69 -8.73 -2.74 -6.91
CA TYR A 69 -8.11 -2.45 -5.62
C TYR A 69 -8.13 -3.68 -4.72
N ILE A 70 -6.98 -4.03 -4.16
CA ILE A 70 -6.83 -5.18 -3.28
C ILE A 70 -5.81 -4.90 -2.19
N CYS A 71 -6.16 -5.26 -0.96
CA CYS A 71 -5.25 -5.20 0.18
C CYS A 71 -4.70 -6.58 0.51
N LEU A 72 -3.38 -6.69 0.69
CA LEU A 72 -2.76 -7.88 1.27
C LEU A 72 -2.57 -7.62 2.77
N ILE A 73 -3.24 -8.41 3.60
CA ILE A 73 -3.25 -8.23 5.05
C ILE A 73 -2.57 -9.42 5.71
N LEU A 74 -1.53 -9.16 6.50
CA LEU A 74 -0.91 -10.18 7.34
C LEU A 74 -1.75 -10.33 8.62
N GLY A 75 -2.26 -11.54 8.86
CA GLY A 75 -2.98 -11.89 10.08
C GLY A 75 -2.07 -11.89 11.30
N GLU A 76 -2.67 -11.72 12.49
CA GLU A 76 -1.93 -11.65 13.75
C GLU A 76 -1.20 -12.98 14.04
N GLU A 77 -1.81 -14.13 13.72
CA GLU A 77 -1.18 -15.44 13.86
C GLU A 77 0.04 -15.56 12.95
N TYR A 78 -0.08 -15.11 11.69
CA TYR A 78 1.03 -15.14 10.73
C TYR A 78 2.19 -14.27 11.21
N ILE A 79 1.91 -13.02 11.59
CA ILE A 79 2.93 -12.08 12.04
C ILE A 79 3.70 -12.65 13.23
N LYS A 80 3.00 -13.17 14.24
CA LYS A 80 3.63 -13.73 15.45
C LYS A 80 4.52 -14.94 15.15
N ASN A 81 4.06 -15.82 14.25
CA ASN A 81 4.77 -17.06 13.93
C ASN A 81 5.91 -16.86 12.92
N HIS A 82 5.85 -15.81 12.10
CA HIS A 82 6.79 -15.57 10.99
C HIS A 82 7.55 -14.24 11.08
N PHE A 83 7.57 -13.59 12.24
CA PHE A 83 8.20 -12.27 12.39
C PHE A 83 9.67 -12.24 11.95
N CYS A 84 10.46 -13.26 12.33
CA CYS A 84 11.85 -13.38 11.92
C CYS A 84 12.00 -13.50 10.40
N ASP A 85 11.09 -14.20 9.72
CA ASP A 85 11.11 -14.32 8.26
C ASP A 85 10.70 -12.99 7.61
N ILE A 86 9.70 -12.29 8.15
CA ILE A 86 9.30 -10.96 7.68
C ILE A 86 10.50 -10.01 7.71
N LEU A 87 11.22 -9.95 8.84
CA LEU A 87 12.43 -9.13 8.97
C LEU A 87 13.58 -9.62 8.07
N ARG A 88 13.71 -10.93 7.85
CA ARG A 88 14.71 -11.46 6.93
C ARG A 88 14.45 -11.03 5.48
N PHE A 89 13.19 -10.89 5.09
CA PHE A 89 12.79 -10.64 3.72
C PHE A 89 12.34 -9.19 3.42
N GLU A 90 12.35 -8.28 4.40
CA GLU A 90 11.88 -6.89 4.25
C GLU A 90 12.58 -6.08 3.14
N ASN A 91 13.79 -6.50 2.76
CA ASN A 91 14.70 -5.79 1.87
C ASN A 91 15.21 -6.67 0.71
N VAL A 92 14.45 -7.69 0.30
CA VAL A 92 14.85 -8.62 -0.79
C VAL A 92 14.91 -7.93 -2.15
N ILE A 93 13.92 -7.08 -2.43
CA ILE A 93 13.78 -6.44 -3.75
C ILE A 93 14.46 -5.07 -3.81
N GLU A 94 14.78 -4.47 -2.67
CA GLU A 94 15.44 -3.18 -2.57
C GLU A 94 16.19 -3.03 -1.24
N LYS A 95 17.23 -2.19 -1.20
CA LYS A 95 17.98 -1.90 0.03
C LYS A 95 17.43 -0.62 0.68
N ARG A 96 16.71 -0.77 1.79
CA ARG A 96 16.27 0.35 2.64
C ARG A 96 17.08 0.39 3.93
N LEU A 97 16.97 1.52 4.63
CA LEU A 97 17.38 1.58 6.04
C LEU A 97 16.43 0.68 6.83
N THR A 98 17.00 -0.21 7.64
CA THR A 98 16.23 -1.07 8.54
C THR A 98 15.45 -0.19 9.50
N ALA A 99 14.14 -0.40 9.57
CA ALA A 99 13.28 0.27 10.53
C ALA A 99 13.12 -0.65 11.75
N ASP A 100 13.29 -0.10 12.94
CA ASP A 100 12.91 -0.81 14.16
C ASP A 100 11.39 -0.76 14.30
N PHE A 101 10.73 -1.89 14.13
CA PHE A 101 9.31 -2.06 14.46
C PHE A 101 9.12 -3.37 15.23
N SER A 102 8.23 -3.35 16.23
CA SER A 102 7.93 -4.52 17.04
C SER A 102 6.88 -5.43 16.37
N VAL A 103 6.76 -6.66 16.87
CA VAL A 103 5.68 -7.58 16.49
C VAL A 103 4.34 -6.92 16.76
N GLU A 104 4.22 -6.23 17.89
CA GLU A 104 3.02 -5.54 18.35
C GLU A 104 2.63 -4.41 17.40
N ASP A 105 3.60 -3.60 16.95
CA ASP A 105 3.36 -2.52 15.98
C ASP A 105 2.83 -3.09 14.66
N LEU A 106 3.44 -4.17 14.16
CA LEU A 106 3.03 -4.78 12.91
C LEU A 106 1.63 -5.39 13.00
N CYS A 107 1.31 -6.05 14.13
CA CYS A 107 -0.03 -6.56 14.42
C CYS A 107 -1.06 -5.44 14.48
N LEU A 108 -0.75 -4.35 15.18
CA LEU A 108 -1.65 -3.20 15.34
C LEU A 108 -1.97 -2.56 13.98
N ARG A 109 -0.95 -2.31 13.16
CA ARG A 109 -1.13 -1.71 11.82
C ARG A 109 -1.93 -2.61 10.89
N ASN A 110 -1.65 -3.92 10.86
CA ASN A 110 -2.41 -4.84 10.00
C ASN A 110 -3.85 -5.02 10.47
N LYS A 111 -4.09 -5.03 11.79
CA LYS A 111 -5.45 -5.04 12.34
C LYS A 111 -6.23 -3.80 11.93
N TYR A 112 -5.63 -2.61 12.04
CA TYR A 112 -6.24 -1.38 11.55
C TYR A 112 -6.58 -1.47 10.06
N ASN A 113 -5.63 -1.94 9.23
CA ASN A 113 -5.87 -2.08 7.78
C ASN A 113 -7.02 -3.07 7.49
N LEU A 114 -7.11 -4.18 8.22
CA LEU A 114 -8.20 -5.14 8.08
C LEU A 114 -9.56 -4.52 8.42
N GLU A 115 -9.62 -3.73 9.49
CA GLU A 115 -10.83 -3.01 9.90
C GLU A 115 -11.26 -1.98 8.86
N GLN A 116 -10.31 -1.26 8.25
CA GLN A 116 -10.60 -0.33 7.16
C GLN A 116 -11.14 -1.06 5.92
N CYS A 117 -10.58 -2.22 5.56
CA CYS A 117 -11.08 -3.03 4.45
C CYS A 117 -12.50 -3.54 4.72
N ARG A 118 -12.75 -4.07 5.91
CA ARG A 118 -14.08 -4.60 6.29
C ARG A 118 -15.14 -3.51 6.35
N SER A 119 -14.83 -2.36 6.94
CA SER A 119 -15.79 -1.26 7.08
C SER A 119 -16.21 -0.62 5.75
N ARG A 120 -15.34 -0.67 4.73
CA ARG A 120 -15.60 -0.12 3.38
C ARG A 120 -15.95 -1.17 2.33
N GLY A 121 -15.92 -2.45 2.69
CA GLY A 121 -16.18 -3.54 1.75
C GLY A 121 -15.08 -3.71 0.69
N TYR A 122 -13.84 -3.30 0.97
CA TYR A 122 -12.73 -3.51 0.04
C TYR A 122 -12.36 -4.98 -0.07
N ARG A 123 -11.93 -5.39 -1.28
CA ARG A 123 -11.33 -6.71 -1.49
C ARG A 123 -10.00 -6.78 -0.73
N TYR A 124 -9.82 -7.85 0.04
CA TYR A 124 -8.58 -8.12 0.73
C TYR A 124 -8.27 -9.62 0.75
N ILE A 125 -6.99 -9.96 0.82
CA ILE A 125 -6.50 -11.30 1.08
C ILE A 125 -5.92 -11.32 2.49
N LEU A 126 -6.47 -12.18 3.35
CA LEU A 126 -5.97 -12.36 4.71
C LEU A 126 -4.98 -13.54 4.74
N ILE A 127 -3.72 -13.24 5.03
CA ILE A 127 -2.63 -14.20 5.14
C ILE A 127 -2.42 -14.51 6.63
N ASP A 128 -3.11 -15.54 7.14
CA ASP A 128 -3.16 -15.78 8.59
C ASP A 128 -2.30 -16.96 9.06
N LYS A 129 -2.20 -18.04 8.28
CA LYS A 129 -1.42 -19.23 8.66
C LYS A 129 -0.20 -19.47 7.80
N ARG A 130 -0.33 -19.23 6.49
CA ARG A 130 0.72 -19.46 5.50
C ARG A 130 0.62 -18.44 4.39
N TYR A 131 1.77 -18.01 3.89
CA TYR A 131 1.86 -17.17 2.71
C TYR A 131 1.66 -18.01 1.45
N ALA A 132 0.41 -18.18 1.04
CA ALA A 132 0.02 -18.98 -0.12
C ALA A 132 -0.83 -18.13 -1.08
N ILE A 133 -0.25 -17.05 -1.59
CA ILE A 133 -0.89 -16.17 -2.58
C ILE A 133 -0.39 -16.54 -3.96
N ASN A 134 -1.33 -16.75 -4.89
CA ASN A 134 -1.07 -16.89 -6.31
C ASN A 134 -1.49 -15.61 -7.05
N THR A 135 -0.94 -15.41 -8.25
CA THR A 135 -1.31 -14.26 -9.08
C THR A 135 -2.80 -14.25 -9.43
N GLU A 136 -3.43 -15.43 -9.53
CA GLU A 136 -4.87 -15.59 -9.77
C GLU A 136 -5.73 -15.03 -8.64
N ASP A 137 -5.21 -14.97 -7.40
CA ASP A 137 -5.94 -14.42 -6.26
C ASP A 137 -6.01 -12.88 -6.29
N ILE A 138 -5.15 -12.25 -7.10
CA ILE A 138 -4.96 -10.79 -7.17
C ILE A 138 -5.69 -10.19 -8.39
N VAL A 139 -5.81 -10.96 -9.48
CA VAL A 139 -6.46 -10.53 -10.74
C VAL A 139 -7.98 -10.53 -10.61
#